data_AF-A0A2V8EV32-F1
#
_entry.id   AF-A0A2V8EV32-F1
#
_cell.length_a   1.000
_cell.length_b   1.000
_cell.length_c   1.000
_cell.angle_alpha   90.00
_cell.angle_beta   90.00
_cell.angle_gamma   90.00
#
_symmetry.space_group_name_H-M   'P 1'
#
loop_
_entity.id
_entity.type
_entity.pdbx_description
1 polymer ?
#
loop_
_entity_poly.entity_id
_entity_poly.type
_entity_poly.pdbx_seq_one_letter_code
_entity_poly.pdbx_strand_id
1 'polypeptide(L)'
;MLTRLFVLIARIRGLFGAARLDDDFAAELAAHVDLLADDYVRRGMTRDDARRAALIRLGGTVQLKEQHREDRGVPFIDAAAQDVRYGLRALRRHPAYSIVAVATLAIGIGAGTAVFSVARAVLLRPLPYADPV
;
A
#
# COMPACT_ATOMS: atom_id res chain seq x y z
N MET A 1 17.31 -4.83 14.90
CA MET A 1 16.21 -5.59 14.25
C MET A 1 14.85 -4.93 14.44
N LEU A 2 14.51 -4.43 15.64
CA LEU A 2 13.27 -3.68 15.91
C LEU A 2 13.05 -2.47 14.98
N THR A 3 14.10 -1.76 14.59
CA THR A 3 14.01 -0.61 13.66
C THR A 3 13.49 -0.99 12.27
N ARG A 4 13.82 -2.20 11.79
CA ARG A 4 13.31 -2.70 10.50
C ARG A 4 11.82 -3.02 10.58
N LEU A 5 11.34 -3.47 11.74
CA LEU A 5 9.93 -3.75 11.99
C LEU A 5 9.11 -2.45 12.04
N PHE A 6 9.59 -1.43 12.73
CA PHE A 6 8.93 -0.11 12.75
C PHE A 6 8.88 0.55 11.36
N VAL A 7 9.94 0.40 10.55
CA VAL A 7 9.95 0.89 9.16
C VAL A 7 8.98 0.09 8.28
N LEU A 8 8.89 -1.23 8.47
CA LEU A 8 7.93 -2.09 7.78
C LEU A 8 6.49 -1.70 8.13
N ILE A 9 6.20 -1.49 9.42
CA ILE A 9 4.89 -1.06 9.92
C ILE A 9 4.55 0.36 9.45
N ALA A 10 5.51 1.28 9.45
CA ALA A 10 5.31 2.64 8.94
C ALA A 10 5.04 2.65 7.42
N ARG A 11 5.72 1.77 6.65
CA ARG A 11 5.41 1.54 5.23
C ARG A 11 4.02 0.94 5.04
N ILE A 12 3.63 -0.04 5.87
CA ILE A 12 2.27 -0.63 5.88
C ILE A 12 1.20 0.40 6.27
N ARG A 13 1.53 1.38 7.12
CA ARG A 13 0.60 2.45 7.49
C ARG A 13 0.52 3.54 6.41
N GLY A 14 1.63 3.84 5.72
CA GLY A 14 1.65 4.69 4.53
C GLY A 14 0.89 4.08 3.35
N LEU A 15 0.81 2.75 3.31
CA LEU A 15 0.05 1.92 2.36
C LEU A 15 -1.47 2.22 2.35
N PHE A 16 -2.03 2.75 3.44
CA PHE A 16 -3.43 3.17 3.53
C PHE A 16 -3.66 4.67 3.30
N GLY A 17 -2.60 5.44 3.05
CA GLY A 17 -2.65 6.90 2.91
C GLY A 17 -2.73 7.41 1.47
N ALA A 18 -2.55 6.56 0.46
CA ALA A 18 -2.48 6.96 -0.96
C ALA A 18 -3.78 7.64 -1.44
N ALA A 19 -4.94 7.06 -1.12
CA ALA A 19 -6.24 7.66 -1.46
C ALA A 19 -6.43 9.04 -0.80
N ARG A 20 -5.95 9.23 0.43
CA ARG A 20 -6.03 10.52 1.14
C ARG A 20 -5.12 11.57 0.50
N LEU A 21 -3.97 11.14 -0.03
CA LEU A 21 -3.01 12.00 -0.71
C LEU A 21 -3.52 12.52 -2.06
N ASP A 22 -4.36 11.74 -2.75
CA ASP A 22 -5.05 12.20 -3.95
C ASP A 22 -6.19 13.15 -3.62
N ASP A 23 -6.98 12.86 -2.58
CA ASP A 23 -8.05 13.76 -2.12
C ASP A 23 -7.49 15.11 -1.65
N ASP A 24 -6.40 15.11 -0.88
CA ASP A 24 -5.72 16.34 -0.44
C ASP A 24 -5.16 17.14 -1.62
N PHE A 25 -4.63 16.46 -2.65
CA PHE A 25 -4.11 17.10 -3.84
C PHE A 25 -5.22 17.69 -4.72
N ALA A 26 -6.35 17.00 -4.86
CA ALA A 26 -7.53 17.52 -5.55
C ALA A 26 -8.08 18.76 -4.84
N ALA A 27 -8.09 18.78 -3.51
CA ALA A 27 -8.48 19.94 -2.71
C ALA A 27 -7.50 21.12 -2.89
N GLU A 28 -6.20 20.85 -2.89
CA GLU A 28 -5.16 21.87 -3.13
C GLU A 28 -5.28 22.47 -4.55
N LEU A 29 -5.51 21.64 -5.57
CA LEU A 29 -5.74 22.07 -6.94
C LEU A 29 -6.98 22.96 -7.06
N ALA A 30 -8.10 22.55 -6.45
CA ALA A 30 -9.34 23.33 -6.47
C ALA A 30 -9.13 24.71 -5.81
N ALA A 31 -8.43 24.76 -4.69
CA ALA A 31 -8.09 26.03 -4.03
C ALA A 31 -7.20 26.92 -4.91
N HIS A 32 -6.29 26.33 -5.70
CA HIS A 32 -5.44 27.09 -6.63
C HIS A 32 -6.22 27.65 -7.82
N VAL A 33 -7.20 26.91 -8.35
CA VAL A 33 -8.13 27.41 -9.38
C VAL A 33 -8.89 28.62 -8.88
N ASP A 34 -9.42 28.56 -7.66
CA ASP A 34 -10.22 29.64 -7.10
C ASP A 34 -9.38 30.91 -6.88
N LEU A 35 -8.13 30.75 -6.40
CA LEU A 35 -7.17 31.86 -6.28
C LEU A 35 -6.86 32.55 -7.62
N LEU A 36 -6.63 31.77 -8.68
CA LEU A 36 -6.38 32.30 -10.02
C LEU A 36 -7.62 32.95 -10.63
N ALA A 37 -8.79 32.36 -10.42
CA ALA A 37 -10.05 32.91 -10.88
C ALA A 37 -10.31 34.27 -10.22
N ASP A 38 -10.06 34.40 -8.91
CA ASP A 38 -10.21 35.67 -8.20
C ASP A 38 -9.24 36.76 -8.72
N ASP A 39 -8.00 36.42 -9.07
CA ASP A 39 -7.07 37.38 -9.69
C ASP A 39 -7.56 37.84 -11.06
N TYR A 40 -8.10 36.92 -11.87
CA TYR A 40 -8.69 37.27 -13.17
C TYR A 40 -9.94 38.14 -13.03
N VAL A 41 -10.78 37.89 -12.03
CA VAL A 41 -11.92 38.76 -11.72
C VAL A 41 -11.45 40.15 -11.30
N ARG A 42 -10.41 40.25 -10.47
CA ARG A 42 -9.80 41.54 -10.08
C ARG A 42 -9.22 42.30 -11.27
N ARG A 43 -8.75 41.58 -12.30
CA ARG A 43 -8.27 42.14 -13.58
C ARG A 43 -9.41 42.49 -14.55
N GLY A 44 -10.66 42.32 -14.16
CA GLY A 44 -11.84 42.74 -14.93
C GLY A 44 -12.51 41.64 -15.75
N MET A 45 -12.14 40.36 -15.58
CA MET A 45 -12.87 39.25 -16.22
C MET A 45 -14.18 38.93 -15.49
N THR A 46 -15.15 38.40 -16.24
CA THR A 46 -16.36 37.81 -15.66
C THR A 46 -15.99 36.53 -14.90
N ARG A 47 -16.78 36.16 -13.89
CA ARG A 47 -16.48 35.00 -13.01
C ARG A 47 -16.37 33.68 -13.79
N ASP A 48 -17.20 33.49 -14.81
CA ASP A 48 -17.18 32.29 -15.65
C ASP A 48 -15.97 32.22 -16.58
N ASP A 49 -15.59 33.36 -17.18
CA ASP A 49 -14.41 33.44 -18.04
C ASP A 49 -13.11 33.34 -17.24
N ALA A 50 -13.08 33.94 -16.05
CA ALA A 50 -11.97 33.84 -15.11
C ALA A 50 -11.71 32.40 -14.66
N ARG A 51 -12.78 31.64 -14.35
CA ARG A 51 -12.65 30.23 -13.96
C ARG A 51 -12.18 29.36 -15.12
N ARG A 52 -12.68 29.58 -16.34
CA ARG A 52 -12.16 28.89 -17.54
C ARG A 52 -10.69 29.21 -17.80
N ALA A 53 -10.31 30.48 -17.72
CA ALA A 53 -8.93 30.91 -17.92
C ALA A 53 -7.98 30.30 -16.87
N ALA A 54 -8.43 30.24 -15.61
CA ALA A 54 -7.71 29.57 -14.52
C ALA A 54 -7.51 28.07 -14.81
N LEU A 55 -8.57 27.36 -15.21
CA LEU A 55 -8.49 25.92 -15.55
C LEU A 55 -7.56 25.64 -16.74
N ILE A 56 -7.62 26.45 -17.80
CA ILE A 56 -6.75 26.30 -18.99
C ILE A 56 -5.28 26.51 -18.61
N ARG A 57 -5.00 27.54 -17.81
CA ARG A 57 -3.64 27.85 -17.36
C ARG A 57 -3.10 26.80 -16.40
N LEU A 58 -3.94 26.32 -15.49
CA LEU A 58 -3.58 25.29 -14.53
C LEU A 58 -3.35 23.95 -15.23
N GLY A 59 -4.24 23.54 -16.14
CA GLY A 59 -4.13 22.29 -16.91
C GLY A 59 -2.78 22.16 -17.63
N GLY A 60 -2.29 23.24 -18.24
CA GLY A 60 -0.96 23.25 -18.87
C GLY A 60 0.20 23.05 -17.89
N THR A 61 0.07 23.54 -16.64
CA THR A 61 1.12 23.39 -15.60
C THR A 61 1.02 22.10 -14.79
N VAL A 62 -0.19 21.55 -14.64
CA VAL A 62 -0.47 20.32 -13.90
C VAL A 62 -0.08 19.12 -14.76
N GLN A 63 -0.37 19.14 -16.06
CA GLN A 63 -0.02 18.05 -16.96
C GLN A 63 1.51 17.87 -17.08
N LEU A 64 2.29 18.95 -17.00
CA LEU A 64 3.76 18.89 -16.97
C LEU A 64 4.32 18.40 -15.63
N LYS A 65 3.59 18.60 -14.51
CA LYS A 65 3.96 18.14 -13.16
C LYS A 65 3.52 16.70 -12.89
N GLU A 66 2.35 16.29 -13.35
CA GLU A 66 1.81 14.94 -13.15
C GLU A 66 2.60 13.89 -13.93
N GLN A 67 3.07 14.25 -15.13
CA GLN A 67 3.98 13.41 -15.92
C GLN A 67 5.35 13.19 -15.24
N HIS A 68 5.64 13.89 -14.13
CA HIS A 68 6.79 13.64 -13.24
C HIS A 68 6.39 13.11 -11.84
N ARG A 69 5.10 13.12 -11.50
CA ARG A 69 4.57 12.58 -10.22
C ARG A 69 4.36 11.06 -10.30
N GLU A 70 4.07 10.52 -11.49
CA GLU A 70 4.02 9.06 -11.73
C GLU A 70 5.34 8.34 -11.42
N ASP A 71 6.50 9.01 -11.61
CA ASP A 71 7.81 8.40 -11.36
C ASP A 71 8.25 8.42 -9.87
N ARG A 72 7.55 9.14 -8.99
CA ARG A 72 7.94 9.28 -7.56
C ARG A 72 6.90 8.82 -6.54
N GLY A 73 5.63 8.72 -6.90
CA GLY A 73 4.53 8.41 -5.97
C GLY A 73 4.26 6.92 -5.82
N VAL A 74 5.14 6.19 -5.12
CA VAL A 74 4.98 4.76 -4.70
C VAL A 74 3.98 3.90 -5.54
N PRO A 75 4.14 3.78 -6.87
CA PRO A 75 3.16 3.08 -7.73
C PRO A 75 3.02 1.59 -7.36
N PHE A 76 4.06 1.06 -6.72
CA PHE A 76 4.10 -0.31 -6.21
C PHE A 76 2.98 -0.62 -5.20
N ILE A 77 2.51 0.37 -4.45
CA ILE A 77 1.54 0.15 -3.37
C ILE A 77 0.13 -0.07 -3.90
N ASP A 78 -0.35 0.81 -4.78
CA ASP A 78 -1.67 0.66 -5.37
C ASP A 78 -1.71 -0.55 -6.32
N ALA A 79 -0.63 -0.78 -7.07
CA ALA A 79 -0.47 -2.00 -7.85
C ALA A 79 -0.51 -3.25 -6.96
N ALA A 80 0.22 -3.28 -5.83
CA ALA A 80 0.20 -4.42 -4.91
C ALA A 80 -1.16 -4.61 -4.24
N ALA A 81 -1.84 -3.54 -3.85
CA ALA A 81 -3.18 -3.62 -3.26
C ALA A 81 -4.21 -4.15 -4.26
N GLN A 82 -4.12 -3.70 -5.52
CA GLN A 82 -4.94 -4.18 -6.62
C GLN A 82 -4.67 -5.66 -6.90
N ASP A 83 -3.40 -6.07 -6.98
CA ASP A 83 -2.99 -7.46 -7.19
C ASP A 83 -3.46 -8.36 -6.05
N VAL A 84 -3.33 -7.93 -4.79
CA VAL A 84 -3.82 -8.68 -3.62
C VAL A 84 -5.34 -8.83 -3.69
N ARG A 85 -6.08 -7.77 -4.00
CA ARG A 85 -7.55 -7.81 -4.11
C ARG A 85 -7.99 -8.72 -5.26
N TYR A 86 -7.29 -8.67 -6.39
CA TYR A 86 -7.50 -9.56 -7.52
C TYR A 86 -7.20 -11.02 -7.17
N GLY A 87 -6.07 -11.29 -6.52
CA GLY A 87 -5.67 -12.61 -6.05
C GLY A 87 -6.69 -13.21 -5.07
N LEU A 88 -7.15 -12.43 -4.09
CA LEU A 88 -8.22 -12.82 -3.16
C LEU A 88 -9.53 -13.13 -3.88
N ARG A 89 -9.90 -12.34 -4.89
CA ARG A 89 -11.10 -12.60 -5.70
C ARG A 89 -10.94 -13.88 -6.52
N ALA A 90 -9.76 -14.13 -7.07
CA ALA A 90 -9.45 -15.36 -7.82
C ALA A 90 -9.51 -16.60 -6.91
N LEU A 91 -8.92 -16.54 -5.71
CA LEU A 91 -8.97 -17.60 -4.70
C LEU A 91 -10.41 -17.96 -4.32
N ARG A 92 -11.29 -16.96 -4.18
CA ARG A 92 -12.73 -17.16 -3.90
C ARG A 92 -13.51 -17.70 -5.10
N ARG A 93 -13.08 -17.41 -6.32
CA ARG A 93 -13.74 -17.86 -7.56
C ARG A 93 -13.42 -19.34 -7.87
N HIS A 94 -12.25 -19.82 -7.46
CA HIS A 94 -11.81 -21.21 -7.65
C HIS A 94 -11.51 -21.91 -6.30
N PRO A 95 -12.53 -22.15 -5.46
CA PRO A 95 -12.34 -22.62 -4.09
C PRO A 95 -11.69 -24.01 -4.00
N ALA A 96 -11.95 -24.91 -4.94
CA ALA A 96 -11.38 -26.26 -4.92
C ALA A 96 -9.85 -26.25 -5.02
N TYR A 97 -9.29 -25.48 -5.95
CA TYR A 97 -7.83 -25.33 -6.09
C TYR A 97 -7.23 -24.67 -4.86
N SER A 98 -7.86 -23.60 -4.36
CA SER A 98 -7.41 -22.89 -3.16
C SER A 98 -7.36 -23.80 -1.93
N ILE A 99 -8.37 -24.66 -1.73
CA ILE A 99 -8.41 -25.60 -0.61
C ILE A 99 -7.27 -26.61 -0.70
N VAL A 100 -7.04 -27.20 -1.88
CA VAL A 100 -5.94 -28.16 -2.08
C VAL A 100 -4.59 -27.49 -1.82
N ALA A 101 -4.37 -26.30 -2.37
CA ALA A 101 -3.15 -25.53 -2.14
C ALA A 101 -2.92 -25.22 -0.65
N VAL A 102 -3.96 -24.75 0.05
CA VAL A 102 -3.90 -24.45 1.49
C VAL A 102 -3.65 -25.70 2.32
N ALA A 103 -4.34 -26.81 2.03
CA ALA A 103 -4.13 -28.08 2.73
C ALA A 103 -2.69 -28.61 2.54
N THR A 104 -2.17 -28.50 1.32
CA THR A 104 -0.81 -28.94 1.00
C THR A 104 0.23 -28.12 1.77
N LEU A 105 0.08 -26.79 1.78
CA LEU A 105 0.91 -25.89 2.58
C LEU A 105 0.80 -26.18 4.08
N ALA A 106 -0.41 -26.37 4.60
CA ALA A 106 -0.65 -26.66 6.01
C ALA A 106 0.02 -27.97 6.44
N ILE A 107 -0.06 -29.02 5.62
CA ILE A 107 0.60 -30.31 5.90
C ILE A 107 2.12 -30.14 5.88
N GLY A 108 2.69 -29.48 4.87
CA GLY A 108 4.15 -29.27 4.79
C GLY A 108 4.69 -28.51 5.99
N ILE A 109 4.04 -27.39 6.35
CA ILE A 109 4.41 -26.57 7.51
C ILE A 109 4.22 -27.35 8.82
N GLY A 110 3.07 -28.01 8.98
CA GLY A 110 2.73 -28.77 10.18
C GLY A 110 3.65 -29.97 10.41
N ALA A 111 3.97 -30.72 9.35
CA ALA A 111 4.87 -31.87 9.40
C ALA A 111 6.29 -31.43 9.79
N GLY A 112 6.83 -30.39 9.14
CA GLY A 112 8.15 -29.84 9.50
C GLY A 112 8.20 -29.36 10.96
N THR A 113 7.15 -28.66 11.39
CA THR A 113 7.02 -28.18 12.77
C THR A 113 6.93 -29.33 13.77
N ALA A 114 6.16 -30.38 13.46
CA ALA A 114 5.99 -31.55 14.33
C ALA A 114 7.29 -32.33 14.49
N VAL A 115 8.00 -32.60 13.39
CA VAL A 115 9.29 -33.28 13.42
C VAL A 115 10.30 -32.49 14.25
N PHE A 116 10.39 -31.17 14.04
CA PHE A 116 11.30 -30.33 14.82
C PHE A 116 10.90 -30.26 16.30
N SER A 117 9.60 -30.20 16.59
CA SER A 117 9.08 -30.18 17.96
C SER A 117 9.40 -31.49 18.70
N VAL A 118 9.19 -32.64 18.06
CA VAL A 118 9.55 -33.96 18.60
C VAL A 118 11.06 -34.09 18.75
N ALA A 119 11.84 -33.75 17.72
CA ALA A 119 13.29 -33.76 17.79
C ALA A 119 13.80 -32.88 18.95
N ARG A 120 13.22 -31.70 19.15
CA ARG A 120 13.57 -30.84 20.29
C ARG A 120 13.15 -31.44 21.62
N ALA A 121 11.97 -32.06 21.71
CA ALA A 121 11.50 -32.69 22.93
C ALA A 121 12.30 -33.94 23.33
N VAL A 122 12.84 -34.67 22.34
CA VAL A 122 13.55 -35.95 22.54
C VAL A 122 15.07 -35.78 22.57
N LEU A 123 15.66 -35.01 21.64
CA LEU A 123 17.11 -34.77 21.60
C LEU A 123 17.58 -33.58 22.46
N LEU A 124 16.77 -32.54 22.62
CA LEU A 124 17.19 -31.28 23.26
C LEU A 124 16.60 -31.07 24.66
N ARG A 125 15.72 -31.96 25.14
CA ARG A 125 15.37 -31.96 26.56
C ARG A 125 16.56 -32.58 27.28
N PRO A 126 17.21 -31.83 28.20
CA PRO A 126 18.44 -32.30 28.83
C PRO A 126 18.14 -33.62 29.52
N LEU A 127 18.83 -34.69 29.11
CA LEU A 127 18.91 -35.86 29.96
C LEU A 127 19.41 -35.36 31.31
N PRO A 128 18.76 -35.70 32.43
CA PRO A 128 19.29 -35.41 33.75
C PRO A 128 20.64 -36.13 33.84
N TYR A 129 21.72 -35.42 33.55
CA TYR A 129 23.04 -35.88 33.93
C TYR A 129 23.01 -35.84 35.45
N ALA A 130 22.90 -37.01 36.06
CA ALA A 130 23.14 -37.14 37.48
C ALA A 130 24.55 -36.60 37.71
N ASP A 131 24.66 -35.56 38.54
CA ASP A 131 25.95 -35.05 39.01
C ASP A 131 26.79 -36.24 39.50
N PRO A 132 28.00 -36.46 38.96
CA PRO A 132 28.90 -37.42 39.53
C PRO A 132 29.43 -36.81 40.84
N VAL A 133 28.96 -37.35 41.96
CA VAL A 133 29.56 -37.18 43.28
C VAL A 133 30.95 -37.82 43.35
#